data_AF-A0A835Y2U1-F1
#
_entry.id   AF-A0A835Y2U1-F1
#
_cell.length_a   1.000
_cell.length_b   1.000
_cell.length_c   1.000
_cell.angle_alpha   90.00
_cell.angle_beta   90.00
_cell.angle_gamma   90.00
#
_symmetry.space_group_name_H-M   'P 1'
#
loop_
_entity.id
_entity.type
_entity.pdbx_description
1 polymer ?
#
loop_
_entity_poly.entity_id
_entity_poly.type
_entity_poly.pdbx_seq_one_letter_code
_entity_poly.pdbx_strand_id
1 'polypeptide(L)'
;MSQCSVISAYPAPDKSCAGAINAWYGEVNWYDFETLSSFRDNWSNSIGHFTQLVWKSSTQVGCGVATSPERMVFPSGTVFMGGCKVIVCRFDPWGNYANDAAFRENVLPPISPLG
;
A
#
# COMPACT_ATOMS: atom_id res chain seq x y z
N MET A 1 -37.28 -21.40 24.18
CA MET A 1 -36.14 -20.48 24.36
C MET A 1 -35.39 -20.40 23.03
N SER A 2 -35.81 -19.50 22.14
CA SER A 2 -35.15 -19.25 20.86
C SER A 2 -33.91 -18.40 21.09
N GLN A 3 -32.74 -18.90 20.66
CA GLN A 3 -31.47 -18.22 20.81
C GLN A 3 -31.47 -16.91 20.01
N CYS A 4 -31.21 -15.78 20.67
CA CYS A 4 -30.73 -14.58 20.01
C CYS A 4 -29.31 -14.88 19.50
N SER A 5 -29.18 -15.29 18.25
CA SER A 5 -27.89 -15.30 17.56
C SER A 5 -27.51 -13.85 17.31
N VAL A 6 -26.73 -13.26 18.22
CA VAL A 6 -25.99 -12.03 17.90
C VAL A 6 -24.96 -12.46 16.86
N ILE A 7 -25.31 -12.37 15.59
CA ILE A 7 -24.30 -12.38 14.53
C ILE A 7 -23.54 -11.08 14.80
N SER A 8 -22.40 -11.19 15.48
CA SER A 8 -21.43 -10.11 15.57
C SER A 8 -20.95 -9.87 14.14
N ALA A 9 -21.71 -9.09 13.38
CA ALA A 9 -21.26 -8.57 12.12
C ALA A 9 -20.12 -7.63 12.49
N TYR A 10 -18.91 -7.99 12.12
CA TYR A 10 -17.77 -7.08 12.21
C TYR A 10 -18.18 -5.74 11.58
N PRO A 11 -17.79 -4.61 12.17
CA PRO A 11 -18.10 -3.31 11.58
C PRO A 11 -17.67 -3.31 10.12
N ALA A 12 -18.55 -2.86 9.24
CA ALA A 12 -18.27 -2.81 7.81
C ALA A 12 -16.97 -1.99 7.59
N PRO A 13 -16.07 -2.44 6.69
CA PRO A 13 -14.85 -1.70 6.43
C PRO A 13 -15.18 -0.27 5.95
N ASP A 14 -14.41 0.71 6.41
CA ASP A 14 -14.55 2.09 5.94
C ASP A 14 -14.26 2.18 4.43
N LYS A 15 -14.73 3.25 3.78
CA LYS A 15 -14.51 3.46 2.34
C LYS A 15 -13.29 4.32 2.01
N SER A 16 -12.46 4.64 2.99
CA SER A 16 -11.25 5.46 2.79
C SER A 16 -10.07 4.61 2.32
N CYS A 17 -9.10 5.28 1.68
CA CYS A 17 -7.82 4.67 1.34
C CYS A 17 -6.79 4.76 2.48
N ALA A 18 -7.08 5.49 3.57
CA ALA A 18 -6.07 5.93 4.54
C ALA A 18 -5.23 4.77 5.12
N GLY A 19 -5.87 3.66 5.47
CA GLY A 19 -5.16 2.48 5.99
C GLY A 19 -4.17 1.88 4.98
N ALA A 20 -4.55 1.80 3.70
CA ALA A 20 -3.64 1.31 2.66
C ALA A 20 -2.53 2.32 2.37
N ILE A 21 -2.84 3.62 2.27
CA ILE A 21 -1.83 4.67 2.05
C ILE A 21 -0.77 4.63 3.17
N ASN A 22 -1.20 4.51 4.43
CA ASN A 22 -0.27 4.41 5.56
C ASN A 22 0.59 3.15 5.50
N ALA A 23 0.00 2.00 5.16
CA ALA A 23 0.74 0.74 5.03
C ALA A 23 1.76 0.79 3.88
N TRP A 24 1.34 1.28 2.71
CA TRP A 24 2.19 1.46 1.53
C TRP A 24 3.32 2.46 1.78
N TYR A 25 3.03 3.61 2.37
CA TYR A 25 4.07 4.59 2.72
C TYR A 25 5.02 4.04 3.79
N GLY A 26 4.53 3.18 4.69
CA GLY A 26 5.35 2.53 5.72
C GLY A 26 6.51 1.69 5.19
N GLU A 27 6.49 1.31 3.90
CA GLU A 27 7.64 0.68 3.22
C GLU A 27 8.88 1.59 3.16
N VAL A 28 8.73 2.90 3.40
CA VAL A 28 9.85 3.84 3.56
C VAL A 28 10.89 3.35 4.58
N ASN A 29 10.46 2.62 5.60
CA ASN A 29 11.35 2.07 6.63
C ASN A 29 12.33 1.01 6.09
N TRP A 30 12.10 0.50 4.88
CA TRP A 30 12.96 -0.47 4.21
C TRP A 30 13.68 0.10 2.98
N TYR A 31 13.53 1.41 2.74
CA TYR A 31 14.22 2.12 1.68
C TYR A 31 15.45 2.85 2.23
N ASP A 32 16.62 2.50 1.71
CA ASP A 32 17.86 3.21 1.96
C ASP A 32 18.01 4.37 0.97
N PHE A 33 18.02 5.60 1.49
CA PHE A 33 18.22 6.82 0.70
C PHE A 33 19.70 7.17 0.48
N GLU A 34 20.61 6.56 1.23
CA GLU A 34 22.05 6.85 1.21
C GLU A 34 22.83 5.93 0.26
N THR A 35 22.19 4.88 -0.26
CA THR A 35 22.81 3.97 -1.24
C THR A 35 23.20 4.67 -2.56
N LEU A 36 24.29 4.17 -3.16
CA LEU A 36 24.73 4.52 -4.51
C LEU A 36 23.85 3.89 -5.62
N SER A 37 23.15 2.78 -5.34
CA SER A 37 22.33 2.04 -6.33
C SER A 37 20.86 2.02 -5.92
N SER A 38 20.18 3.15 -6.09
CA SER A 38 18.84 3.42 -5.56
C SER A 38 17.75 2.40 -5.95
N PHE A 39 17.86 1.73 -7.10
CA PHE A 39 16.96 0.64 -7.47
C PHE A 39 17.50 -0.72 -7.01
N ARG A 40 18.75 -1.06 -7.38
CA ARG A 40 19.29 -2.42 -7.19
C ARG A 40 19.37 -2.83 -5.73
N ASP A 41 19.68 -1.88 -4.84
CA ASP A 41 19.88 -2.18 -3.42
C ASP A 41 18.56 -2.15 -2.62
N ASN A 42 17.53 -1.49 -3.16
CA ASN A 42 16.25 -1.32 -2.49
C ASN A 42 15.16 -2.26 -3.00
N TRP A 43 15.18 -2.67 -4.28
CA TRP A 43 14.03 -3.34 -4.91
C TRP A 43 13.62 -4.66 -4.24
N SER A 44 14.58 -5.42 -3.70
CA SER A 44 14.31 -6.66 -2.96
C SER A 44 13.57 -6.46 -1.64
N ASN A 45 13.49 -5.23 -1.13
CA ASN A 45 12.94 -4.92 0.18
C ASN A 45 11.42 -4.68 0.16
N SER A 46 10.74 -5.04 -0.94
CA SER A 46 9.29 -4.86 -1.10
C SER A 46 8.84 -3.40 -0.94
N ILE A 47 9.55 -2.47 -1.58
CA ILE A 47 9.33 -1.01 -1.48
C ILE A 47 8.43 -0.42 -2.57
N GLY A 48 7.84 -1.29 -3.40
CA GLY A 48 7.22 -0.87 -4.65
C GLY A 48 5.99 0.03 -4.48
N HIS A 49 5.25 -0.09 -3.37
CA HIS A 49 4.12 0.79 -3.12
C HIS A 49 4.60 2.17 -2.65
N PHE A 50 5.54 2.23 -1.71
CA PHE A 50 6.13 3.49 -1.26
C PHE A 50 6.72 4.27 -2.42
N THR A 51 7.58 3.64 -3.24
CA THR A 51 8.27 4.37 -4.31
C THR A 51 7.32 4.87 -5.38
N GLN A 52 6.21 4.18 -5.63
CA GLN A 52 5.16 4.70 -6.52
C GLN A 52 4.40 5.87 -5.89
N LEU A 53 4.11 5.83 -4.58
CA LEU A 53 3.41 6.92 -3.89
C LEU A 53 4.18 8.24 -3.95
N VAL A 54 5.51 8.19 -3.79
CA VAL A 54 6.36 9.38 -3.77
C VAL A 54 7.04 9.67 -5.11
N TRP A 55 6.70 8.94 -6.18
CA TRP A 55 7.35 9.07 -7.47
C TRP A 55 7.14 10.47 -8.06
N LYS A 56 8.18 11.31 -8.01
CA LYS A 56 8.13 12.74 -8.38
C LYS A 56 7.43 13.03 -9.72
N SER A 57 7.66 12.22 -10.74
CA SER A 57 7.09 12.44 -12.07
C SER A 57 5.62 12.01 -12.21
N SER A 58 5.08 11.23 -11.26
CA SER A 58 3.65 10.86 -11.26
C SER A 58 2.84 12.07 -10.80
N THR A 59 1.92 12.54 -11.63
CA THR A 59 1.17 13.78 -11.35
C THR A 59 -0.32 13.54 -11.13
N GLN A 60 -0.81 12.37 -11.51
CA GLN A 60 -2.19 11.97 -11.37
C GLN A 60 -2.28 10.63 -10.64
N VAL A 61 -3.27 10.51 -9.77
CA VAL A 61 -3.61 9.27 -9.09
C VAL A 61 -5.12 9.07 -9.09
N GLY A 62 -5.55 7.85 -9.41
CA GLY A 62 -6.94 7.40 -9.31
C GLY A 62 -7.02 6.16 -8.44
N CYS A 63 -7.89 6.16 -7.44
CA CYS A 63 -8.06 5.05 -6.52
C CYS A 63 -9.50 4.52 -6.53
N GLY A 64 -9.65 3.20 -6.48
CA GLY A 64 -10.92 2.51 -6.30
C GLY A 64 -10.91 1.70 -5.00
N VAL A 65 -12.05 1.69 -4.30
CA VAL A 65 -12.24 0.92 -3.07
C VAL A 65 -13.44 0.00 -3.25
N ALA A 66 -13.24 -1.30 -2.99
CA ALA A 66 -14.30 -2.29 -2.92
C ALA A 66 -14.36 -2.89 -1.51
N THR A 67 -15.56 -2.98 -0.93
CA THR A 67 -15.78 -3.57 0.40
C THR A 67 -16.84 -4.66 0.34
N SER A 68 -16.68 -5.69 1.17
CA SER A 68 -17.69 -6.72 1.42
C SER A 68 -17.72 -7.04 2.93
N PRO A 69 -18.90 -7.29 3.52
CA PRO A 69 -19.00 -7.74 4.90
C PRO A 69 -18.56 -9.20 5.08
N GLU A 70 -18.32 -9.94 3.99
CA GLU A 70 -17.85 -11.32 4.02
C GLU A 70 -16.40 -11.43 4.50
N ARG A 71 -16.04 -12.61 5.00
CA ARG A 71 -14.66 -12.91 5.45
C ARG A 71 -13.75 -13.09 4.24
N MET A 72 -12.51 -12.61 4.33
CA MET A 72 -11.47 -12.96 3.36
C MET A 72 -11.08 -14.43 3.54
N VAL A 73 -11.37 -15.24 2.53
CA VAL A 73 -10.96 -16.65 2.44
C VAL A 73 -9.99 -16.77 1.26
N PHE A 74 -8.74 -17.11 1.55
CA PHE A 74 -7.72 -17.33 0.51
C PHE A 74 -7.79 -18.77 -0.02
N PRO A 75 -7.31 -19.03 -1.26
CA PRO A 75 -7.22 -20.39 -1.81
C PRO A 75 -6.44 -21.37 -0.96
N SER A 76 -5.54 -20.88 -0.09
CA SER A 76 -4.81 -21.66 0.91
C SER A 76 -5.67 -22.18 2.06
N GLY A 77 -6.94 -21.76 2.17
CA GLY A 77 -7.81 -22.01 3.32
C GLY A 77 -7.60 -21.04 4.50
N THR A 78 -6.66 -20.10 4.39
CA THR A 78 -6.45 -19.06 5.41
C THR A 78 -7.65 -18.12 5.45
N VAL A 79 -8.22 -17.93 6.65
CA VAL A 79 -9.36 -17.02 6.88
C VAL A 79 -8.91 -15.87 7.76
N PHE A 80 -9.06 -14.63 7.29
CA PHE A 80 -8.89 -13.45 8.13
C PHE A 80 -10.22 -13.05 8.77
N MET A 81 -10.19 -12.76 10.07
CA MET A 81 -11.35 -12.27 10.82
C MET A 81 -11.54 -10.78 10.51
N GLY A 82 -12.40 -10.46 9.54
CA GLY A 82 -12.73 -9.09 9.12
C GLY A 82 -13.49 -9.07 7.80
N GLY A 83 -14.11 -7.94 7.46
CA GLY A 83 -14.73 -7.74 6.14
C GLY A 83 -13.67 -7.60 5.04
N CYS A 84 -13.95 -8.07 3.83
CA CYS A 84 -13.07 -7.86 2.68
C CYS A 84 -13.01 -6.38 2.32
N LYS A 85 -11.80 -5.81 2.24
CA LYS A 85 -11.54 -4.48 1.68
C LYS A 85 -10.39 -4.59 0.69
N VAL A 86 -10.62 -4.11 -0.53
CA VAL A 86 -9.60 -4.03 -1.58
C VAL A 86 -9.49 -2.59 -2.02
N ILE A 87 -8.26 -2.07 -2.01
CA ILE A 87 -7.94 -0.72 -2.48
C ILE A 87 -6.93 -0.89 -3.62
N VAL A 88 -7.21 -0.24 -4.75
CA VAL A 88 -6.31 -0.21 -5.90
C VAL A 88 -6.12 1.23 -6.30
N CYS A 89 -4.87 1.68 -6.41
CA CYS A 89 -4.53 2.98 -6.98
C CYS A 89 -3.72 2.81 -8.27
N ARG A 90 -3.99 3.66 -9.24
CA ARG A 90 -3.25 3.78 -10.50
C ARG A 90 -2.68 5.17 -10.62
N PHE A 91 -1.47 5.27 -11.15
CA PHE A 91 -0.70 6.50 -11.24
C PHE A 91 -0.38 6.80 -12.70
N ASP A 92 -0.38 8.07 -13.05
CA ASP A 92 -0.03 8.55 -14.38
C ASP A 92 0.87 9.81 -14.31
N PRO A 93 2.02 9.82 -15.02
CA PRO A 93 2.72 8.65 -15.55
C PRO A 93 3.00 7.58 -14.48
N TRP A 94 3.16 6.32 -14.88
CA TRP A 94 3.53 5.25 -13.94
C TRP A 94 5.00 5.36 -13.52
N GLY A 95 5.29 4.97 -12.28
CA GLY A 95 6.64 4.98 -11.71
C GLY A 95 7.33 3.62 -11.76
N ASN A 96 8.31 3.44 -10.88
CA ASN A 96 9.04 2.19 -10.65
C ASN A 96 9.71 1.60 -11.89
N TYR A 97 10.30 2.45 -12.74
CA TYR A 97 11.20 1.98 -13.80
C TYR A 97 12.41 1.28 -13.18
N ALA A 98 12.71 0.04 -13.60
CA ALA A 98 13.81 -0.75 -13.09
C ALA A 98 15.20 -0.18 -13.48
N ASN A 99 15.56 0.94 -12.88
CA ASN A 99 16.71 1.76 -13.24
C ASN A 99 17.12 2.67 -12.06
N ASP A 100 18.41 2.64 -11.71
CA ASP A 100 18.95 3.39 -10.56
C ASP A 100 18.83 4.91 -10.73
N ALA A 101 19.03 5.44 -11.95
CA ALA A 101 18.92 6.88 -12.20
C ALA A 101 17.47 7.36 -12.08
N ALA A 102 16.52 6.58 -12.58
CA ALA A 102 15.09 6.88 -12.45
C ALA A 102 14.65 6.93 -10.98
N PHE A 103 15.08 5.94 -10.18
CA PHE A 103 14.80 5.93 -8.74
C PHE A 103 15.41 7.13 -8.02
N ARG A 104 16.67 7.46 -8.32
CA ARG A 104 17.36 8.61 -7.72
C ARG A 104 16.67 9.94 -8.04
N GLU A 105 16.13 10.08 -9.25
CA GLU A 105 15.43 11.30 -9.66
C GLU A 105 14.02 11.43 -9.05
N ASN A 106 13.37 10.31 -8.75
CA ASN A 106 11.95 10.28 -8.42
C ASN A 106 11.62 9.93 -6.97
N VAL A 107 12.51 9.23 -6.24
CA VAL A 107 12.31 8.82 -4.84
C VAL A 107 13.28 9.61 -3.98
N LEU A 108 12.84 10.80 -3.55
CA LEU A 108 13.67 11.76 -2.85
C LEU A 108 13.59 11.58 -1.32
N PRO A 109 14.65 11.91 -0.57
CA PRO A 109 14.60 11.89 0.88
C PRO A 109 13.54 12.87 1.42
N PRO A 110 12.94 12.58 2.58
CA PRO A 110 11.97 13.46 3.20
C PRO A 110 12.62 14.81 3.59
N ILE A 111 11.85 15.89 3.44
CA ILE A 111 12.33 17.27 3.68
C ILE A 111 12.59 17.53 5.17
N SER A 112 11.98 16.72 6.06
CA SER A 112 12.20 16.73 7.51
C SER A 112 12.42 15.30 8.03
N PRO A 113 13.15 15.11 9.15
CA PRO A 113 13.31 13.79 9.75
C PRO A 113 11.95 13.13 9.99
N LEU A 114 11.84 11.84 9.69
CA LEU A 114 10.68 11.03 10.05
C LEU A 114 10.61 11.02 11.58
N GLY A 115 9.58 11.67 12.14
CA GLY A 115 9.40 11.84 13.59
C GLY A 115 9.04 10.55 14.30
#